data_AF-A0A3D5US58-F1
#
_entry.id   AF-A0A3D5US58-F1
#
_cell.length_a   1.000
_cell.length_b   1.000
_cell.length_c   1.000
_cell.angle_alpha   90.00
_cell.angle_beta   90.00
_cell.angle_gamma   90.00
#
_symmetry.space_group_name_H-M   'P 1'
#
loop_
_entity.id
_entity.type
_entity.pdbx_description
1 polymer ?
#
loop_
_entity_poly.entity_id
_entity_poly.type
_entity_poly.pdbx_seq_one_letter_code
_entity_poly.pdbx_strand_id
1 'polypeptide(L)'
;QMSIREALEWCGTVPDHLGKQKNEIARAILKEIRERLGFLNNVGLDYLTLSRNAGTLSGGESQRIRLASQIGSGLTGVLYVLDEP
;
A
#
# COMPACT_ATOMS: atom_id res chain seq x y z
N GLN A 1 10.90 0.26 13.16
CA GLN A 1 10.36 -0.08 11.83
C GLN A 1 8.85 0.08 11.91
N MET A 2 8.21 0.58 10.84
CA MET A 2 6.77 0.80 10.79
C MET A 2 6.10 -0.37 10.07
N SER A 3 5.00 -0.86 10.63
CA SER A 3 4.01 -1.65 9.93
C SER A 3 3.34 -0.84 8.82
N ILE A 4 2.63 -1.50 7.92
CA ILE A 4 1.87 -0.85 6.85
C ILE A 4 0.79 0.05 7.44
N ARG A 5 0.13 -0.36 8.54
CA ARG A 5 -0.83 0.47 9.26
C ARG A 5 -0.18 1.76 9.76
N GLU A 6 0.91 1.65 10.50
CA GLU A 6 1.63 2.81 11.05
C GLU A 6 2.18 3.71 9.93
N ALA A 7 2.67 3.12 8.83
CA ALA A 7 3.15 3.87 7.67
C ALA A 7 2.02 4.68 7.02
N LEU A 8 0.82 4.11 6.89
CA LEU A 8 -0.35 4.80 6.36
C LEU A 8 -0.76 5.98 7.23
N GLU A 9 -0.81 5.78 8.55
CA GLU A 9 -1.11 6.84 9.53
C GLU A 9 -0.08 7.96 9.46
N TRP A 10 1.22 7.63 9.42
CA TRP A 10 2.29 8.60 9.29
C TRP A 10 2.22 9.39 7.98
N CYS A 11 1.92 8.75 6.84
CA CYS A 11 1.70 9.46 5.58
C CYS A 11 0.57 10.50 5.68
N GLY A 12 -0.39 10.31 6.58
CA GLY A 12 -1.42 11.30 6.90
C GLY A 12 -0.90 12.57 7.58
N THR A 13 0.19 12.48 8.34
CA THR A 13 0.78 13.60 9.10
C THR A 13 1.90 14.30 8.33
N VAL A 14 2.45 13.70 7.28
CA VAL A 14 3.52 14.30 6.46
C VAL A 14 3.20 15.72 5.97
N PRO A 15 1.98 16.05 5.48
CA PRO A 15 1.68 17.40 5.01
C PRO A 15 1.88 18.51 6.05
N ASP A 16 1.70 18.20 7.34
CA ASP A 16 1.84 19.15 8.45
C ASP A 16 3.32 19.54 8.68
N HIS A 17 4.25 18.71 8.19
CA HIS A 17 5.69 18.88 8.36
C HIS A 17 6.37 19.47 7.11
N LEU A 18 5.59 19.77 6.07
CA LEU A 18 6.08 20.28 4.79
C LEU A 18 5.65 21.74 4.58
N GLY A 19 6.57 22.56 4.04
CA GLY A 19 6.22 23.90 3.57
C GLY A 19 5.32 23.85 2.34
N LYS A 20 4.62 24.95 2.04
CA LYS A 20 3.63 25.06 0.94
C LYS A 20 4.14 24.51 -0.40
N GLN A 21 5.33 24.92 -0.84
CA GLN A 21 5.92 24.46 -2.10
C GLN A 21 6.18 22.94 -2.10
N LYS A 22 6.70 22.39 -0.98
CA LYS A 22 6.94 20.94 -0.86
C LYS A 22 5.63 20.16 -0.84
N ASN A 23 4.59 20.71 -0.21
CA ASN A 23 3.26 20.10 -0.22
C ASN A 23 2.65 20.02 -1.62
N GLU A 24 2.79 21.07 -2.44
CA GLU A 24 2.33 21.02 -3.83
C GLU A 24 3.05 19.92 -4.63
N ILE A 25 4.36 19.78 -4.46
CA ILE A 25 5.15 18.73 -5.12
C ILE A 25 4.78 17.33 -4.60
N ALA A 26 4.65 17.19 -3.28
CA ALA A 26 4.40 15.90 -2.64
C ALA A 26 2.97 15.40 -2.80
N ARG A 27 2.00 16.26 -3.17
CA ARG A 27 0.57 15.93 -3.22
C ARG A 27 0.27 14.66 -4.02
N ALA A 28 0.81 14.55 -5.24
CA ALA A 28 0.58 13.40 -6.10
C ALA A 28 1.24 12.13 -5.54
N ILE A 29 2.46 12.25 -5.01
CA ILE A 29 3.23 11.14 -4.44
C ILE A 29 2.54 10.61 -3.17
N LEU A 30 2.13 11.49 -2.26
CA LEU A 30 1.43 11.12 -1.02
C LEU A 30 0.04 10.54 -1.30
N LYS A 31 -0.62 10.96 -2.38
CA LYS A 31 -1.86 10.32 -2.82
C LYS A 31 -1.61 8.86 -3.19
N GLU A 32 -0.64 8.61 -4.08
CA GLU A 32 -0.30 7.27 -4.57
C GLU A 32 0.17 6.34 -3.44
N ILE A 33 1.02 6.83 -2.54
CA ILE A 33 1.51 6.05 -1.39
C ILE A 33 0.33 5.65 -0.48
N ARG A 34 -0.56 6.59 -0.14
CA ARG A 34 -1.73 6.30 0.71
C ARG A 34 -2.68 5.30 0.07
N GLU A 35 -2.91 5.39 -1.24
CA GLU A 35 -3.74 4.44 -1.96
C GLU A 35 -3.14 3.03 -1.91
N ARG A 36 -1.83 2.88 -2.20
CA ARG A 36 -1.13 1.58 -2.14
C ARG A 36 -1.11 0.96 -0.75
N LEU A 37 -0.78 1.75 0.27
CA LEU A 37 -0.82 1.30 1.66
C LEU A 37 -2.25 0.94 2.09
N GLY A 38 -3.24 1.70 1.64
CA GLY A 38 -4.66 1.41 1.84
C GLY A 38 -5.08 0.07 1.23
N PHE A 39 -4.64 -0.26 0.01
CA PHE A 39 -4.93 -1.56 -0.60
C PHE A 39 -4.34 -2.72 0.22
N LEU A 40 -3.10 -2.59 0.70
CA LEU A 40 -2.46 -3.59 1.55
C LEU A 40 -3.22 -3.78 2.89
N ASN A 41 -3.72 -2.68 3.47
CA ASN A 41 -4.56 -2.74 4.67
C ASN A 41 -5.90 -3.44 4.40
N ASN A 42 -6.55 -3.12 3.28
CA ASN A 42 -7.84 -3.71 2.90
C ASN A 42 -7.76 -5.23 2.66
N VAL A 43 -6.60 -5.75 2.27
CA VAL A 43 -6.36 -7.21 2.13
C VAL A 43 -5.76 -7.84 3.40
N GLY A 44 -5.81 -7.13 4.54
CA GLY A 44 -5.41 -7.66 5.85
C GLY A 44 -3.91 -7.92 5.99
N LEU A 45 -3.06 -7.09 5.37
CA LEU A 45 -1.59 -7.17 5.48
C LEU A 45 -1.01 -6.01 6.30
N ASP A 46 -1.83 -5.33 7.08
CA ASP A 46 -1.51 -4.10 7.79
C ASP A 46 -0.46 -4.26 8.89
N TYR A 47 -0.31 -5.48 9.42
CA TYR A 47 0.70 -5.86 10.42
C TYR A 47 2.11 -6.07 9.84
N LEU A 48 2.23 -6.29 8.52
CA LEU A 48 3.53 -6.48 7.89
C LEU A 48 4.29 -5.15 7.78
N THR A 49 5.61 -5.23 7.71
CA THR A 49 6.47 -4.06 7.44
C THR A 49 6.87 -4.04 5.97
N LEU A 50 7.06 -2.85 5.38
CA LEU A 50 7.51 -2.70 3.99
C LEU A 50 8.89 -3.32 3.72
N SER A 51 9.70 -3.48 4.77
CA SER A 51 11.04 -4.07 4.72
C SER A 51 11.05 -5.59 4.91
N ARG A 52 9.88 -6.22 5.12
CA ARG A 52 9.77 -7.68 5.26
C ARG A 52 10.31 -8.37 4.01
N ASN A 53 11.21 -9.33 4.20
CA ASN A 53 11.78 -10.08 3.08
C ASN A 53 10.70 -10.94 2.41
N ALA A 54 10.53 -10.80 1.09
CA ALA A 54 9.54 -11.52 0.31
C ALA A 54 9.63 -13.04 0.44
N GLY A 55 10.84 -13.61 0.63
CA GLY A 55 11.03 -15.05 0.82
C GLY A 55 10.53 -15.59 2.16
N THR A 56 10.07 -14.72 3.07
CA THR A 56 9.57 -15.08 4.41
C THR A 56 8.06 -14.86 4.56
N LEU A 57 7.37 -14.60 3.45
CA LEU A 57 5.92 -14.49 3.38
C LEU A 57 5.31 -15.86 3.19
N SER A 58 4.16 -16.08 3.81
CA SER A 58 3.29 -17.21 3.51
C SER A 58 2.72 -17.12 2.08
N GLY A 59 2.18 -18.24 1.60
CA GLY A 59 1.48 -18.28 0.31
C GLY A 59 0.32 -17.28 0.24
N GLY A 60 -0.54 -17.28 1.26
CA GLY A 60 -1.68 -16.37 1.35
C GLY A 60 -1.28 -14.89 1.43
N GLU A 61 -0.21 -14.55 2.15
CA GLU A 61 0.30 -13.17 2.16
C GLU A 61 0.80 -12.76 0.77
N SER A 62 1.56 -13.62 0.10
CA SER A 62 2.06 -13.34 -1.24
C SER A 62 0.94 -13.16 -2.26
N GLN A 63 -0.13 -13.95 -2.15
CA GLN A 63 -1.32 -13.83 -2.98
C GLN A 63 -2.06 -12.51 -2.73
N ARG A 64 -2.27 -12.13 -1.46
CA ARG A 64 -2.92 -10.87 -1.12
C ARG A 64 -2.09 -9.64 -1.51
N ILE A 65 -0.75 -9.70 -1.46
CA ILE A 65 0.13 -8.65 -2.01
C ILE A 65 -0.09 -8.50 -3.51
N ARG A 66 -0.17 -9.60 -4.26
CA ARG A 66 -0.46 -9.57 -5.70
C ARG A 66 -1.83 -8.97 -5.96
N LEU A 67 -2.85 -9.38 -5.21
CA LEU A 67 -4.20 -8.83 -5.31
C LEU A 67 -4.23 -7.31 -5.07
N ALA A 68 -3.64 -6.83 -3.98
CA ALA A 68 -3.54 -5.40 -3.68
C ALA A 68 -2.82 -4.62 -4.79
N SER A 69 -1.75 -5.19 -5.36
CA SER A 69 -1.02 -4.58 -6.48
C SER A 69 -1.85 -4.49 -7.75
N GLN A 70 -2.69 -5.49 -8.01
CA GLN A 70 -3.58 -5.50 -9.18
C GLN A 70 -4.73 -4.51 -9.04
N ILE A 71 -5.36 -4.43 -7.86
CA ILE A 71 -6.40 -3.42 -7.59
C ILE A 71 -5.85 -2.00 -7.79
N GLY A 72 -4.63 -1.73 -7.33
CA GLY A 72 -3.98 -0.43 -7.51
C GLY A 72 -3.47 -0.14 -8.92
N SER A 73 -3.48 -1.10 -9.84
CA SER A 73 -2.99 -0.90 -11.21
C SER A 73 -3.98 -0.15 -12.12
N GLY A 74 -5.25 -0.04 -11.70
CA GLY A 74 -6.29 0.64 -12.48
C GLY A 74 -6.62 -0.05 -13.82
N LEU A 75 -6.19 -1.29 -14.01
CA LEU A 75 -6.48 -2.05 -15.23
C LEU A 75 -7.98 -2.30 -15.36
N THR A 76 -8.50 -2.02 -16.56
CA THR A 76 -9.90 -2.26 -16.91
C THR A 76 -9.98 -3.28 -18.05
N GLY A 77 -11.08 -4.02 -18.15
CA GLY A 77 -11.25 -5.05 -19.18
C GLY A 77 -10.44 -6.34 -18.92
N VAL A 78 -10.08 -6.61 -17.67
CA VAL A 78 -9.33 -7.80 -17.25
C VAL A 78 -10.22 -8.72 -16.42
N LEU A 79 -10.13 -10.04 -16.66
CA LEU A 79 -10.75 -11.06 -15.82
C LEU A 79 -9.70 -11.58 -14.83
N TYR A 80 -9.90 -11.30 -13.54
CA TYR A 80 -9.09 -11.90 -12.47
C TYR A 80 -9.72 -13.22 -12.03
N VAL A 81 -8.93 -14.29 -12.02
CA VAL A 81 -9.30 -15.58 -11.43
C VAL A 81 -8.47 -15.75 -10.16
N LEU A 82 -9.13 -15.93 -9.02
CA LEU A 82 -8.50 -16.10 -7.72
C LEU A 82 -8.78 -17.52 -7.22
N ASP A 83 -7.79 -18.14 -6.60
CA ASP A 83 -7.89 -19.45 -5.97
C ASP A 83 -7.75 -19.27 -4.45
N GLU A 84 -8.84 -19.41 -3.69
CA GLU A 84 -8.91 -19.18 -2.23
C GLU A 84 -8.27 -17.86 -1.71
N PRO A 85 -8.84 -16.67 -2.02
CA PRO A 85 -8.29 -15.37 -1.62
C PRO A 85 -8.43 -15.00 -0.14
#